data_AF-A0A1E2ZZB0-F1
#
_entry.id   AF-A0A1E2ZZB0-F1
#
_cell.length_a   1.000
_cell.length_b   1.000
_cell.length_c   1.000
_cell.angle_alpha   90.00
_cell.angle_beta   90.00
_cell.angle_gamma   90.00
#
_symmetry.space_group_name_H-M   'P 1'
#
loop_
_entity.id
_entity.type
_entity.pdbx_description
1 polymer ?
#
loop_
_entity_poly.entity_id
_entity_poly.type
_entity_poly.pdbx_seq_one_letter_code
_entity_poly.pdbx_strand_id
1 'polypeptide(L)'
;MTQLNTITWLFPILFMLHDFEEIILLEAWQKSCKQDLKNKKLKRIIFSNCNNTPAFSISVAIEFILISLTTLITTLTQNYYVWYAFFFAFTLHLILHCAIIFPYKHYVPGVITAILLLPINIYILFMFLSYLPLTPFILIITCISGTTAMLLLLKILHKYMHLFEITINNITPQ
;
A
#
# COMPACT_ATOMS: atom_id res chain seq x y z
N MET A 1 10.25 18.73 18.43
CA MET A 1 9.23 17.97 17.70
C MET A 1 8.32 17.30 18.72
N THR A 2 7.00 17.36 18.54
CA THR A 2 6.05 16.63 19.39
C THR A 2 6.18 15.12 19.16
N GLN A 3 5.94 14.28 20.17
CA GLN A 3 5.99 12.81 20.03
C GLN A 3 5.10 12.31 18.87
N LEU A 4 3.96 12.96 18.67
CA LEU A 4 3.02 12.64 17.59
C LEU A 4 3.65 12.84 16.21
N ASN A 5 4.41 13.92 16.00
CA ASN A 5 5.14 14.15 14.73
C ASN A 5 6.15 13.04 14.45
N THR A 6 6.87 12.55 15.46
CA THR A 6 7.82 11.44 15.30
C THR A 6 7.11 10.17 14.84
N ILE A 7 5.93 9.88 15.41
CA ILE A 7 5.13 8.70 15.02
C ILE A 7 4.55 8.87 13.61
N THR A 8 4.17 10.08 13.20
CA THR A 8 3.69 10.37 11.84
C THR A 8 4.71 9.95 10.77
N TRP A 9 6.01 10.13 11.05
CA TRP A 9 7.10 9.72 10.17
C TRP A 9 7.30 8.19 10.07
N LEU A 10 6.69 7.39 10.93
CA LEU A 10 6.70 5.94 10.77
C LEU A 10 5.87 5.50 9.56
N PHE A 11 4.87 6.26 9.11
CA PHE A 11 4.04 5.86 7.98
C PHE A 11 4.84 5.56 6.71
N PRO A 12 5.61 6.50 6.13
CA PRO A 12 6.40 6.22 4.94
C PRO A 12 7.39 5.05 5.13
N ILE A 13 7.90 4.86 6.35
CA ILE A 13 8.82 3.76 6.68
C ILE A 13 8.08 2.41 6.66
N LEU A 14 6.94 2.31 7.35
CA LEU A 14 6.12 1.11 7.42
C LEU A 14 5.58 0.71 6.04
N PHE A 15 5.17 1.70 5.24
CA PHE A 15 4.79 1.51 3.85
C PHE A 15 5.92 0.86 3.06
N MET A 16 7.11 1.48 3.03
CA MET A 16 8.23 0.92 2.27
C MET A 16 8.69 -0.45 2.75
N LEU A 17 8.65 -0.71 4.07
CA LEU A 17 8.99 -2.03 4.59
C LEU A 17 8.09 -3.13 4.04
N HIS A 18 6.80 -2.85 3.87
CA HIS A 18 5.86 -3.77 3.25
C HIS A 18 6.11 -3.90 1.75
N ASP A 19 6.11 -2.78 1.04
CA ASP A 19 6.23 -2.75 -0.41
C ASP A 19 7.60 -3.25 -0.91
N PHE A 20 8.65 -3.20 -0.08
CA PHE A 20 9.92 -3.84 -0.43
C PHE A 20 9.78 -5.36 -0.58
N GLU A 21 9.01 -6.02 0.30
CA GLU A 21 8.73 -7.46 0.15
C GLU A 21 8.03 -7.72 -1.19
N GLU A 22 7.06 -6.87 -1.54
CA GLU A 22 6.36 -6.97 -2.82
C GLU A 22 7.31 -6.76 -4.01
N ILE A 23 8.05 -5.66 -4.06
CA ILE A 23 8.98 -5.34 -5.16
C ILE A 23 10.00 -6.47 -5.37
N ILE A 24 10.57 -7.00 -4.28
CA ILE A 24 11.62 -8.03 -4.36
C ILE A 24 11.05 -9.36 -4.84
N LEU A 25 9.85 -9.75 -4.37
CA LEU A 25 9.33 -11.10 -4.57
C LEU A 25 8.28 -11.20 -5.68
N LEU A 26 7.73 -10.08 -6.16
CA LEU A 26 6.67 -10.07 -7.17
C LEU A 26 7.07 -10.86 -8.42
N GLU A 27 8.25 -10.61 -8.98
CA GLU A 27 8.68 -11.29 -10.20
C GLU A 27 8.87 -12.79 -10.02
N ALA A 28 9.59 -13.17 -8.96
CA ALA A 28 9.87 -14.58 -8.65
C ALA A 28 8.56 -15.33 -8.39
N TRP A 29 7.68 -14.73 -7.60
CA TRP A 29 6.37 -15.26 -7.30
C TRP A 29 5.51 -15.41 -8.56
N GLN A 30 5.51 -14.42 -9.44
CA GLN A 30 4.78 -14.48 -10.71
C GLN A 30 5.26 -15.62 -11.62
N LYS A 31 6.57 -15.86 -11.69
CA LYS A 31 7.16 -16.96 -12.46
C LYS A 31 6.72 -18.32 -11.90
N SER A 32 6.81 -18.53 -10.60
CA SER A 32 6.35 -19.75 -9.93
C SER A 32 4.84 -19.97 -10.09
N CYS A 33 4.05 -18.92 -9.89
CA CYS A 33 2.59 -19.00 -9.96
C CYS A 33 2.07 -19.23 -11.39
N LYS A 34 2.77 -18.75 -12.44
CA LYS A 34 2.43 -19.07 -13.84
C LYS A 34 2.52 -20.57 -14.13
N GLN A 35 3.38 -21.30 -13.42
CA GLN A 35 3.57 -22.74 -13.56
C GLN A 35 2.51 -23.53 -12.77
N ASP A 36 2.06 -23.02 -11.61
CA ASP A 36 1.18 -23.75 -10.68
C ASP A 36 -0.33 -23.44 -10.82
N LEU A 37 -0.74 -22.27 -11.33
CA LEU A 37 -2.14 -21.85 -11.34
C LEU A 37 -2.97 -22.47 -12.48
N LYS A 38 -3.65 -23.58 -12.16
CA LYS A 38 -4.71 -24.18 -13.00
C LYS A 38 -6.01 -23.36 -13.01
N ASN A 39 -6.28 -22.56 -11.97
CA ASN A 39 -7.51 -21.78 -11.84
C ASN A 39 -7.45 -20.44 -12.59
N LYS A 40 -8.12 -20.36 -13.74
CA LYS A 40 -8.15 -19.18 -14.62
C LYS A 40 -8.72 -17.91 -13.96
N LYS A 41 -9.65 -18.04 -13.00
CA LYS A 41 -10.26 -16.87 -12.31
C LYS A 41 -9.25 -16.19 -11.38
N LEU A 42 -8.53 -17.00 -10.61
CA LEU A 42 -7.51 -16.55 -9.68
C LEU A 42 -6.29 -15.99 -10.45
N LYS A 43 -5.92 -16.65 -11.55
CA LYS A 43 -4.89 -16.15 -12.48
C LYS A 43 -5.24 -14.78 -13.05
N ARG A 44 -6.50 -14.52 -13.41
CA ARG A 44 -6.94 -13.21 -13.91
C ARG A 44 -6.92 -12.13 -12.82
N ILE A 45 -7.27 -12.46 -11.58
CA ILE A 45 -7.23 -11.49 -10.46
C ILE A 45 -5.77 -11.10 -10.15
N ILE A 46 -4.87 -12.09 -10.15
CA ILE A 46 -3.47 -11.95 -9.75
C ILE A 46 -2.58 -11.35 -10.85
N PHE A 47 -2.77 -11.75 -12.10
CA PHE A 47 -1.85 -11.42 -13.21
C PHE A 47 -2.43 -10.42 -14.21
N SER A 48 -3.55 -9.77 -13.92
CA SER A 48 -4.23 -8.96 -14.95
C SER A 48 -3.34 -7.88 -15.55
N ASN A 49 -2.40 -7.29 -14.80
CA ASN A 49 -1.65 -6.11 -15.26
C ASN A 49 -0.15 -6.06 -14.94
N CYS A 50 0.40 -6.87 -14.03
CA CYS A 50 1.82 -6.78 -13.68
C CYS A 50 2.62 -7.86 -14.43
N ASN A 51 3.33 -7.50 -15.50
CA ASN A 51 4.38 -8.36 -16.06
C ASN A 51 5.79 -7.76 -15.84
N ASN A 52 5.90 -6.59 -15.21
CA ASN A 52 7.14 -5.81 -15.19
C ASN A 52 7.37 -5.17 -13.81
N THR A 53 8.34 -5.71 -13.05
CA THR A 53 8.75 -5.25 -11.72
C THR A 53 9.18 -3.77 -11.73
N PRO A 54 9.99 -3.29 -12.68
CA PRO A 54 10.26 -1.86 -12.87
C PRO A 54 9.02 -0.95 -12.90
N ALA A 55 7.99 -1.30 -13.68
CA ALA A 55 6.78 -0.48 -13.79
C ALA A 55 6.00 -0.45 -12.46
N PHE A 56 5.94 -1.58 -11.75
CA PHE A 56 5.37 -1.66 -10.41
C PHE A 56 6.15 -0.79 -9.41
N SER A 57 7.48 -0.85 -9.42
CA SER A 57 8.33 -0.02 -8.54
C SER A 57 8.13 1.49 -8.77
N ILE A 58 7.83 1.92 -10.01
CA ILE A 58 7.47 3.32 -10.29
C ILE A 58 6.15 3.69 -9.60
N SER A 59 5.14 2.80 -9.65
CA SER A 59 3.88 3.02 -8.93
C SER A 59 4.10 3.14 -7.42
N VAL A 60 4.86 2.23 -6.81
CA VAL A 60 5.22 2.29 -5.39
C VAL A 60 5.96 3.59 -5.06
N ALA A 61 6.89 4.03 -5.91
CA ALA A 61 7.62 5.28 -5.70
C ALA A 61 6.69 6.52 -5.70
N ILE A 62 5.68 6.56 -6.57
CA ILE A 62 4.70 7.64 -6.59
C ILE A 62 3.87 7.64 -5.30
N GLU A 63 3.43 6.48 -4.83
CA GLU A 63 2.68 6.36 -3.57
C GLU A 63 3.53 6.78 -2.37
N PHE A 64 4.79 6.34 -2.32
CA PHE A 64 5.74 6.73 -1.29
C PHE A 64 5.94 8.25 -1.23
N ILE A 65 6.07 8.91 -2.37
CA ILE A 65 6.18 10.38 -2.44
C ILE A 65 4.91 11.04 -1.89
N LEU A 66 3.72 10.56 -2.28
CA LEU A 66 2.45 11.10 -1.78
C LEU A 66 2.28 10.92 -0.27
N ILE A 67 2.63 9.75 0.26
CA ILE A 67 2.61 9.45 1.70
C ILE A 67 3.61 10.33 2.45
N SER A 68 4.81 10.51 1.90
CA SER A 68 5.86 11.36 2.48
C SER A 68 5.45 12.83 2.49
N LEU A 69 4.86 13.33 1.41
CA LEU A 69 4.32 14.70 1.33
C LEU A 69 3.17 14.90 2.31
N THR A 70 2.25 13.94 2.40
CA THR A 70 1.15 13.98 3.37
C THR A 70 1.68 14.03 4.80
N THR A 71 2.68 13.21 5.10
CA THR A 71 3.38 13.18 6.38
C THR A 71 4.04 14.53 6.69
N LEU A 72 4.78 15.10 5.73
CA LEU A 72 5.42 16.40 5.87
C LEU A 72 4.39 17.50 6.15
N ILE A 73 3.35 17.62 5.30
CA ILE A 73 2.28 18.61 5.47
C ILE A 73 1.59 18.45 6.83
N THR A 74 1.33 17.22 7.26
CA THR A 74 0.75 16.92 8.57
C THR A 74 1.64 17.41 9.70
N THR A 75 2.96 17.16 9.63
CA THR A 75 3.89 17.65 10.65
C THR A 75 4.03 19.17 10.67
N LEU A 76 3.86 19.86 9.53
CA LEU A 76 3.91 21.32 9.45
C LEU A 76 2.62 21.98 9.94
N THR A 77 1.47 21.41 9.58
CA THR A 77 0.14 21.99 9.86
C THR A 77 -0.48 21.49 11.16
N GLN A 78 0.06 20.41 11.74
CA GLN A 78 -0.52 19.67 12.87
C GLN A 78 -1.96 19.16 12.58
N ASN A 79 -2.33 19.05 11.30
CA ASN A 79 -3.61 18.50 10.86
C ASN A 79 -3.43 17.02 10.49
N TYR A 80 -3.84 16.13 11.39
CA TYR A 80 -3.64 14.68 11.25
C TYR A 80 -4.78 13.95 10.54
N TYR A 81 -5.85 14.64 10.11
CA TYR A 81 -7.04 13.99 9.55
C TYR A 81 -6.73 13.26 8.24
N VAL A 82 -6.02 13.91 7.32
CA VAL A 82 -5.65 13.31 6.02
C VAL A 82 -4.63 12.19 6.21
N TRP A 83 -3.65 12.39 7.08
CA TRP A 83 -2.68 11.35 7.42
C TRP A 83 -3.36 10.12 8.01
N TYR A 84 -4.27 10.30 8.98
CA TYR A 84 -5.03 9.21 9.59
C TYR A 84 -5.86 8.46 8.54
N ALA A 85 -6.50 9.19 7.61
CA ALA A 85 -7.29 8.61 6.53
C ALA A 85 -6.45 7.67 5.64
N PHE A 86 -5.26 8.10 5.23
CA PHE A 86 -4.37 7.29 4.41
C PHE A 86 -3.70 6.15 5.21
N PHE A 87 -3.33 6.40 6.46
CA PHE A 87 -2.76 5.36 7.33
C PHE A 87 -3.78 4.24 7.62
N PHE A 88 -5.06 4.60 7.77
CA PHE A 88 -6.15 3.64 7.86
C PHE A 88 -6.31 2.83 6.58
N ALA A 89 -6.29 3.48 5.41
CA ALA A 89 -6.35 2.79 4.12
C ALA A 89 -5.18 1.81 3.93
N PHE A 90 -3.97 2.21 4.31
CA PHE A 90 -2.80 1.32 4.32
C PHE A 90 -2.97 0.15 5.28
N THR A 91 -3.53 0.37 6.47
CA THR A 91 -3.83 -0.72 7.42
C THR A 91 -4.83 -1.73 6.83
N LEU A 92 -5.87 -1.24 6.14
CA LEU A 92 -6.81 -2.12 5.42
C LEU A 92 -6.12 -2.92 4.31
N HIS A 93 -5.18 -2.32 3.59
CA HIS A 93 -4.39 -3.01 2.59
C HIS A 93 -3.61 -4.19 3.20
N LEU A 94 -2.92 -3.99 4.34
CA LEU A 94 -2.26 -5.10 5.06
C LEU A 94 -3.24 -6.22 5.47
N ILE A 95 -4.45 -5.87 5.92
CA ILE A 95 -5.49 -6.85 6.25
C ILE A 95 -5.89 -7.67 5.02
N LEU A 96 -5.97 -7.04 3.84
CA LEU A 96 -6.25 -7.75 2.58
C LEU A 96 -5.14 -8.75 2.23
N HIS A 97 -3.87 -8.40 2.41
CA HIS A 97 -2.76 -9.34 2.22
C HIS A 97 -2.87 -10.56 3.15
N CYS A 98 -3.17 -10.34 4.43
CA CYS A 98 -3.43 -11.42 5.37
C CYS A 98 -4.64 -12.28 4.96
N ALA A 99 -5.72 -11.66 4.45
CA ALA A 99 -6.94 -12.35 4.07
C ALA A 99 -6.79 -13.19 2.78
N ILE A 100 -5.98 -12.73 1.83
CA ILE A 100 -5.75 -13.42 0.53
C ILE A 100 -5.03 -14.76 0.72
N ILE A 101 -4.29 -14.96 1.81
CA ILE A 101 -3.59 -16.23 2.06
C ILE A 101 -4.54 -17.42 2.28
N PHE A 102 -5.68 -17.21 2.95
CA PHE A 102 -6.60 -18.28 3.32
C PHE A 102 -7.12 -19.07 2.10
N PRO A 103 -7.59 -18.42 1.01
CA PRO A 103 -7.98 -19.14 -0.20
C PRO A 103 -6.79 -19.59 -1.06
N TYR A 104 -5.64 -18.90 -1.02
CA TYR A 104 -4.52 -19.17 -1.92
C TYR A 104 -3.66 -20.36 -1.48
N LYS A 105 -3.61 -20.70 -0.18
CA LYS A 105 -2.80 -21.78 0.44
C LYS A 105 -1.30 -21.79 0.13
N HIS A 106 -0.84 -20.85 -0.68
CA HIS A 106 0.55 -20.62 -1.03
C HIS A 106 0.97 -19.22 -0.56
N TYR A 107 2.26 -19.00 -0.51
CA TYR A 107 2.83 -17.69 -0.20
C TYR A 107 2.40 -16.65 -1.25
N VAL A 108 2.18 -15.40 -0.83
CA VAL A 108 1.93 -14.23 -1.66
C VAL A 108 2.86 -13.12 -1.18
N PRO A 109 3.49 -12.34 -2.08
CA PRO A 109 4.31 -11.20 -1.69
C PRO A 109 3.55 -10.24 -0.77
N GLY A 110 4.28 -9.66 0.19
CA GLY A 110 3.75 -8.73 1.18
C GLY A 110 3.10 -9.39 2.40
N VAL A 111 2.84 -10.69 2.41
CA VAL A 111 2.19 -11.37 3.55
C VAL A 111 3.01 -11.28 4.83
N ILE A 112 4.32 -11.57 4.76
CA ILE A 112 5.12 -11.73 5.97
C ILE A 112 5.20 -10.39 6.70
N THR A 113 5.52 -9.34 5.96
CA THR A 113 5.51 -7.97 6.46
C THR A 113 4.11 -7.53 6.86
N ALA A 114 3.04 -7.87 6.14
CA ALA A 114 1.68 -7.54 6.55
C ALA A 114 1.34 -8.13 7.93
N ILE A 115 1.66 -9.40 8.19
CA ILE A 115 1.42 -10.03 9.50
C ILE A 115 2.20 -9.32 10.62
N LEU A 116 3.46 -8.96 10.36
CA LEU A 116 4.33 -8.29 11.34
C LEU A 116 3.92 -6.84 11.61
N LEU A 117 3.56 -6.10 10.56
CA LEU A 117 3.28 -4.68 10.63
C LEU A 117 1.84 -4.39 11.04
N LEU A 118 0.88 -5.28 10.76
CA LEU A 118 -0.53 -5.09 11.10
C LEU A 118 -0.77 -4.75 12.59
N PRO A 119 -0.23 -5.47 13.59
CA PRO A 119 -0.44 -5.11 15.00
C PRO A 119 0.13 -3.73 15.35
N ILE A 120 1.26 -3.35 14.73
CA ILE A 120 1.89 -2.03 14.92
C ILE A 120 0.98 -0.93 14.36
N ASN A 121 0.45 -1.12 13.14
CA ASN A 121 -0.45 -0.18 12.50
C ASN A 121 -1.77 -0.02 13.28
N ILE A 122 -2.37 -1.12 13.74
CA ILE A 122 -3.59 -1.09 14.59
C ILE A 122 -3.33 -0.30 15.88
N TYR A 123 -2.19 -0.55 16.54
CA TYR A 123 -1.81 0.19 17.74
C TYR A 123 -1.67 1.69 17.48
N ILE A 124 -0.99 2.09 16.40
CA ILE A 124 -0.83 3.49 16.02
C ILE A 124 -2.19 4.15 15.75
N LEU A 125 -3.09 3.50 15.00
CA LEU A 125 -4.45 4.01 14.77
C LEU A 125 -5.20 4.24 16.07
N PHE A 126 -5.20 3.24 16.98
CA PHE A 126 -5.88 3.35 18.26
C PHE A 126 -5.30 4.47 19.13
N MET A 127 -3.98 4.62 19.14
CA MET A 127 -3.32 5.70 19.84
C MET A 127 -3.77 7.07 19.29
N PHE A 128 -3.79 7.27 17.97
CA PHE A 128 -4.25 8.53 17.37
C PHE A 128 -5.72 8.87 17.67
N LEU A 129 -6.60 7.87 17.83
CA LEU A 129 -7.99 8.11 18.26
C LEU A 129 -8.09 8.78 19.63
N SER A 130 -7.11 8.57 20.50
CA SER A 130 -7.09 9.24 21.82
C SER A 130 -6.64 10.71 21.76
N TYR A 131 -5.97 11.13 20.68
CA TYR A 131 -5.47 12.50 20.49
C TYR A 131 -6.32 13.33 19.54
N LEU A 132 -7.03 12.71 18.59
CA LEU A 132 -7.88 13.41 17.66
C LEU A 132 -9.31 13.51 18.25
N PRO A 133 -9.91 14.71 18.31
CA PRO A 133 -11.30 14.89 18.75
C PRO A 133 -12.29 14.47 17.64
N LEU A 134 -12.14 13.24 17.14
CA LEU A 134 -12.98 12.66 16.11
C LEU A 134 -14.26 12.14 16.74
N THR A 135 -15.40 12.76 16.39
CA THR A 135 -16.68 12.11 16.64
C THR A 135 -16.76 10.83 15.79
N PRO A 136 -17.52 9.79 16.23
CA PRO A 136 -17.66 8.56 15.45
C PRO A 136 -18.11 8.80 14.01
N PHE A 137 -18.96 9.81 13.78
CA PHE A 137 -19.42 10.19 12.45
C PHE A 137 -18.28 10.75 11.57
N ILE A 138 -17.48 11.67 12.09
CA ILE A 138 -16.34 12.24 11.35
C ILE A 138 -15.30 11.15 11.09
N LEU A 139 -15.04 10.27 12.07
CA LEU A 139 -14.12 9.14 11.90
C LEU A 139 -14.51 8.26 10.71
N ILE A 140 -15.79 7.87 10.61
CA ILE A 140 -16.28 7.04 9.50
C ILE A 140 -16.07 7.76 8.16
N ILE A 141 -16.40 9.05 8.08
CA ILE A 141 -16.20 9.85 6.87
C ILE A 141 -14.71 9.90 6.50
N THR A 142 -13.83 10.15 7.46
CA THR A 142 -12.37 10.19 7.26
C THR A 142 -11.85 8.86 6.74
N CYS A 143 -12.25 7.74 7.35
CA CYS A 143 -11.85 6.39 6.92
C CYS A 143 -12.35 6.06 5.50
N ILE A 144 -13.62 6.34 5.19
CA ILE A 144 -14.21 6.08 3.87
C ILE A 144 -13.54 6.95 2.79
N SER A 145 -13.37 8.24 3.05
CA SER A 145 -12.76 9.17 2.09
C SER A 145 -11.30 8.82 1.81
N GLY A 146 -10.50 8.52 2.84
CA GLY A 146 -9.12 8.06 2.67
C GLY A 146 -9.01 6.77 1.88
N THR A 147 -9.83 5.77 2.22
CA THR A 147 -9.85 4.48 1.51
C THR A 147 -10.27 4.66 0.05
N THR A 148 -11.30 5.47 -0.21
CA THR A 148 -11.76 5.75 -1.58
C THR A 148 -10.68 6.48 -2.39
N ALA A 149 -10.02 7.47 -1.80
CA ALA A 149 -8.92 8.19 -2.45
C ALA A 149 -7.75 7.27 -2.79
N MET A 150 -7.35 6.38 -1.87
CA MET A 150 -6.28 5.40 -2.12
C MET A 150 -6.66 4.42 -3.23
N LEU A 151 -7.89 3.89 -3.22
CA LEU A 151 -8.36 3.00 -4.29
C LEU A 151 -8.41 3.69 -5.66
N LEU A 152 -8.77 4.97 -5.70
CA LEU A 152 -8.73 5.77 -6.93
C LEU A 152 -7.29 5.98 -7.41
N LEU A 153 -6.35 6.29 -6.50
CA LEU A 153 -4.93 6.42 -6.80
C LEU A 153 -4.38 5.12 -7.39
N LEU A 154 -4.61 3.98 -6.72
CA LEU A 154 -4.20 2.66 -7.20
C LEU A 154 -4.77 2.36 -8.59
N LYS A 155 -6.06 2.64 -8.81
CA LYS A 155 -6.72 2.47 -10.11
C LYS A 155 -6.06 3.32 -11.20
N ILE A 156 -5.69 4.55 -10.88
CA ILE A 156 -4.98 5.45 -11.78
C ILE A 156 -3.60 4.87 -12.09
N LEU A 157 -2.81 4.50 -11.07
CA LEU A 157 -1.46 3.95 -11.24
C LEU A 157 -1.48 2.68 -12.08
N HIS A 158 -2.39 1.74 -11.82
CA HIS A 158 -2.55 0.54 -12.65
C HIS A 158 -2.91 0.85 -14.10
N LYS A 159 -3.76 1.88 -14.34
CA LYS A 159 -4.10 2.30 -15.71
C LYS A 159 -2.86 2.83 -16.45
N TYR A 160 -1.98 3.56 -15.76
CA TYR A 160 -0.78 4.16 -16.34
C TYR A 160 0.43 3.22 -16.36
N MET A 161 0.37 2.08 -15.68
CA MET A 161 1.49 1.13 -15.56
C MET A 161 1.99 0.61 -16.92
N HIS A 162 1.10 0.41 -17.90
CA HIS A 162 1.50 0.06 -19.28
C HIS A 162 2.33 1.17 -19.96
N LEU A 163 2.05 2.44 -19.66
CA LEU A 163 2.88 3.54 -20.20
C LEU A 163 4.26 3.53 -19.55
N PHE A 164 4.36 3.26 -18.25
CA PHE A 164 5.64 3.13 -17.56
C PHE A 164 6.49 2.02 -18.20
N GLU A 165 5.87 0.89 -18.51
CA GLU A 165 6.52 -0.23 -19.20
C GLU A 165 7.05 0.18 -20.59
N ILE A 166 6.26 0.89 -21.41
CA ILE A 166 6.74 1.42 -22.70
C ILE A 166 7.93 2.37 -22.51
N THR A 167 7.83 3.30 -21.56
CA THR A 167 8.88 4.29 -21.30
C THR A 167 10.18 3.61 -20.88
N ILE A 168 10.11 2.60 -19.99
CA ILE A 168 11.29 1.84 -19.56
C ILE A 168 11.93 1.12 -20.75
N ASN A 169 11.14 0.40 -21.55
CA ASN A 169 11.64 -0.35 -22.71
C ASN A 169 12.31 0.56 -23.75
N ASN A 170 11.87 1.82 -23.88
CA ASN A 170 12.50 2.80 -24.77
C ASN A 170 13.84 3.32 -24.26
N ILE A 171 14.08 3.33 -22.95
CA ILE A 171 15.32 3.83 -22.31
C ILE A 171 16.34 2.71 -22.15
N THR A 172 15.88 1.46 -21.99
CA THR A 172 16.72 0.26 -21.94
C THR A 172 16.47 -0.63 -23.17
N PRO A 173 17.00 -0.26 -24.35
CA PRO A 173 16.90 -1.13 -25.51
C PRO A 173 17.62 -2.46 -25.22
N GLN A 174 16.94 -3.57 -25.51
CA GLN A 174 17.48 -4.93 -25.40
C GLN A 174 18.57 -5.19 -26.43
#